data_AF-G4TM82-F1
#
_entry.id   AF-G4TM82-F1
#
_cell.length_a   1.000
_cell.length_b   1.000
_cell.length_c   1.000
_cell.angle_alpha   90.00
_cell.angle_beta   90.00
_cell.angle_gamma   90.00
#
_symmetry.space_group_name_H-M   'P 1'
#
loop_
_entity.id
_entity.type
_entity.pdbx_description
1 polymer ?
#
loop_
_entity_poly.entity_id
_entity_poly.type
_entity_poly.pdbx_seq_one_letter_code
_entity_poly.pdbx_strand_id
1 'polypeptide(L)'
;MCPIENMAFNVIFLYVQASSPSQETLGATNGIAQTVASIARAIGPAATTSLFAVTMQRPDILGGSLVYTLLIIVTIGAVCASRRLPAEPWARKKRADLY
;
A
#
# COMPACT_ATOMS: atom_id res chain seq x y z
N MET A 1 -5.57 -11.22 -13.10
CA MET A 1 -5.44 -9.96 -12.32
C MET A 1 -5.90 -8.81 -13.20
N CYS A 2 -6.60 -7.82 -12.64
CA CYS A 2 -7.10 -6.66 -13.39
C CYS A 2 -5.92 -5.76 -13.81
N PRO A 3 -5.87 -5.23 -15.05
CA PRO A 3 -4.76 -4.38 -15.52
C PRO A 3 -4.48 -3.18 -14.62
N ILE A 4 -5.53 -2.61 -14.01
CA ILE A 4 -5.43 -1.45 -13.12
C ILE A 4 -4.61 -1.78 -11.86
N GLU A 5 -4.76 -2.99 -11.33
CA GLU A 5 -4.06 -3.46 -10.13
C GLU A 5 -2.55 -3.59 -10.41
N ASN A 6 -2.21 -4.19 -11.55
CA ASN A 6 -0.83 -4.30 -12.01
C ASN A 6 -0.17 -2.92 -12.23
N MET A 7 -0.90 -1.96 -12.79
CA MET A 7 -0.37 -0.61 -12.99
C MET A 7 -0.16 0.12 -11.66
N ALA A 8 -1.11 0.01 -10.73
CA ALA A 8 -0.97 0.59 -9.40
C ALA A 8 0.26 0.01 -8.67
N PHE A 9 0.41 -1.32 -8.68
CA PHE A 9 1.55 -1.99 -8.06
C PHE A 9 2.89 -1.54 -8.66
N ASN A 10 2.97 -1.44 -9.98
CA ASN A 10 4.18 -0.98 -10.68
C ASN A 10 4.53 0.47 -10.34
N VAL A 11 3.55 1.38 -10.30
CA VAL A 11 3.79 2.79 -9.94
C VAL A 11 4.28 2.93 -8.50
N ILE A 12 3.70 2.17 -7.57
CA ILE A 12 4.15 2.12 -6.17
C ILE A 12 5.59 1.63 -6.10
N PHE A 13 5.93 0.54 -6.79
CA PHE A 13 7.29 0.00 -6.81
C PHE A 13 8.30 0.96 -7.45
N LEU A 14 7.92 1.67 -8.51
CA LEU A 14 8.74 2.71 -9.13
C LEU A 14 9.06 3.82 -8.10
N TYR A 15 8.05 4.30 -7.39
CA TYR A 15 8.22 5.33 -6.36
C TYR A 15 9.13 4.87 -5.22
N VAL A 16 8.93 3.64 -4.74
CA VAL A 16 9.75 3.03 -3.69
C VAL A 16 11.21 2.90 -4.12
N GLN A 17 11.48 2.40 -5.34
CA GLN A 17 12.84 2.30 -5.86
C GLN A 17 13.49 3.67 -6.06
N ALA A 18 12.74 4.64 -6.55
CA ALA A 18 13.22 6.02 -6.68
C ALA A 18 13.55 6.69 -5.33
N SER A 19 12.97 6.19 -4.24
CA SER A 19 13.24 6.66 -2.88
C SER A 19 14.49 6.03 -2.25
N SER A 20 15.14 5.08 -2.93
CA SER A 20 16.36 4.44 -2.43
C SER A 20 17.56 5.39 -2.52
N PRO A 21 18.36 5.56 -1.44
CA PRO A 21 19.45 6.52 -1.40
C PRO A 21 20.69 6.11 -2.23
N SER A 22 20.84 4.82 -2.55
CA SER A 22 21.96 4.30 -3.35
C SER A 22 21.60 3.00 -4.06
N GLN A 23 22.35 2.66 -5.11
CA GLN A 23 22.18 1.38 -5.83
C GLN A 23 22.36 0.17 -4.90
N GLU A 24 23.24 0.28 -3.91
CA GLU A 24 23.54 -0.77 -2.93
C GLU A 24 22.35 -1.07 -2.00
N THR A 25 21.50 -0.07 -1.74
CA THR A 25 20.34 -0.21 -0.84
C THR A 25 19.04 -0.55 -1.58
N LEU A 26 19.04 -0.54 -2.92
CA LEU A 26 17.86 -0.85 -3.74
C LEU A 26 17.25 -2.22 -3.41
N GLY A 27 18.09 -3.25 -3.25
CA GLY A 27 17.64 -4.60 -2.92
C GLY A 27 16.94 -4.67 -1.56
N ALA A 28 17.47 -3.97 -0.54
CA ALA A 28 16.87 -3.89 0.78
C ALA A 28 15.54 -3.12 0.77
N THR A 29 15.48 -1.98 0.07
CA THR A 29 14.27 -1.19 -0.12
C THR A 29 13.15 -2.02 -0.78
N ASN A 30 13.50 -2.77 -1.84
CA ASN A 30 12.55 -3.66 -2.52
C ASN A 30 12.10 -4.83 -1.63
N GLY A 31 13.02 -5.44 -0.88
CA GLY A 31 12.72 -6.52 0.05
C GLY A 31 11.71 -6.10 1.13
N ILE A 32 11.89 -4.91 1.71
CA ILE A 32 10.93 -4.35 2.68
C ILE A 32 9.57 -4.13 2.02
N ALA A 33 9.53 -3.47 0.86
CA ALA A 33 8.28 -3.19 0.15
C ALA A 33 7.51 -4.47 -0.21
N GLN A 34 8.22 -5.49 -0.70
CA GLN A 34 7.63 -6.78 -1.04
C GLN A 34 7.15 -7.55 0.20
N THR A 35 7.87 -7.42 1.32
CA THR A 35 7.46 -8.02 2.61
C THR A 35 6.16 -7.40 3.10
N VAL A 36 6.05 -6.07 3.12
CA VAL A 36 4.82 -5.36 3.50
C VAL A 36 3.67 -5.76 2.58
N ALA A 37 3.90 -5.77 1.26
CA ALA A 37 2.89 -6.18 0.29
C ALA A 37 2.45 -7.63 0.48
N SER A 38 3.36 -8.53 0.86
CA SER A 38 3.04 -9.95 1.12
C SER A 38 2.25 -10.15 2.40
N ILE A 39 2.56 -9.41 3.46
CA ILE A 39 1.76 -9.40 4.69
C ILE A 39 0.34 -8.94 4.39
N ALA A 40 0.18 -7.83 3.65
CA ALA A 40 -1.13 -7.32 3.25
C ALA A 40 -1.92 -8.36 2.44
N ARG A 41 -1.27 -9.04 1.49
CA ARG A 41 -1.88 -10.11 0.67
C ARG A 41 -2.26 -11.35 1.49
N ALA A 42 -1.53 -11.65 2.55
CA ALA A 42 -1.82 -12.79 3.42
C ALA A 42 -3.00 -12.50 4.37
N ILE A 43 -3.01 -11.32 5.01
CA ILE A 43 -3.98 -10.99 6.06
C ILE A 43 -5.28 -10.45 5.47
N GLY A 44 -5.22 -9.66 4.40
CA GLY A 44 -6.37 -9.00 3.80
C GLY A 44 -7.54 -9.93 3.49
N PRO A 45 -7.32 -11.06 2.78
CA PRO A 45 -8.39 -12.01 2.48
C PRO A 45 -8.99 -12.66 3.73
N ALA A 46 -8.14 -13.05 4.69
CA ALA A 46 -8.58 -13.66 5.93
C ALA A 46 -9.44 -12.69 6.76
N ALA A 47 -8.96 -11.46 6.97
CA ALA A 47 -9.68 -10.43 7.71
C ALA A 47 -11.03 -10.08 7.06
N THR A 48 -11.04 -9.88 5.74
CA THR A 48 -12.27 -9.56 4.99
C THR A 48 -13.29 -10.70 5.08
N THR A 49 -12.82 -11.95 4.96
CA THR A 49 -13.69 -13.15 5.04
C THR A 49 -14.27 -13.34 6.43
N SER A 50 -13.45 -13.23 7.49
CA SER A 50 -13.92 -13.34 8.87
C SER A 50 -14.93 -12.24 9.19
N LEU A 51 -14.66 -11.02 8.75
CA LEU A 51 -15.53 -9.89 8.97
C LEU A 51 -16.86 -10.04 8.21
N PHE A 52 -16.83 -10.61 7.01
CA PHE A 52 -18.04 -10.95 6.24
C PHE A 52 -18.88 -11.99 6.96
N ALA A 53 -18.25 -13.07 7.47
CA ALA A 53 -18.95 -14.08 8.24
C ALA A 53 -19.62 -13.51 9.51
N VAL A 54 -18.92 -12.63 10.24
CA VAL A 54 -19.49 -11.92 11.42
C VAL A 54 -20.69 -11.06 11.01
N THR A 55 -20.56 -10.35 9.91
CA THR A 55 -21.60 -9.47 9.37
C THR A 55 -22.88 -10.24 9.00
N MET A 56 -22.75 -11.49 8.53
CA MET A 56 -23.91 -12.37 8.28
C MET A 56 -24.55 -12.91 9.55
N GLN A 57 -23.77 -13.17 10.60
CA GLN A 57 -24.27 -13.68 11.88
C GLN A 57 -24.94 -12.59 12.73
N ARG A 58 -24.57 -11.32 12.51
CA ARG A 58 -25.03 -10.15 13.27
C ARG A 58 -25.55 -9.06 12.34
N PRO A 59 -26.67 -9.28 11.64
CA PRO A 59 -27.25 -8.31 10.71
C PRO A 59 -27.72 -7.02 11.42
N ASP A 60 -27.87 -7.04 12.74
CA ASP A 60 -28.10 -5.89 13.60
C ASP A 60 -26.94 -4.86 13.55
N ILE A 61 -25.73 -5.31 13.19
CA ILE A 61 -24.54 -4.46 13.12
C ILE A 61 -24.39 -3.91 11.70
N LEU A 62 -24.62 -2.60 11.54
CA LEU A 62 -24.45 -1.85 10.28
C LEU A 62 -25.18 -2.48 9.07
N GLY A 63 -26.30 -3.16 9.30
CA GLY A 63 -27.16 -3.70 8.24
C GLY A 63 -26.46 -4.66 7.29
N GLY A 64 -25.45 -5.40 7.76
CA GLY A 64 -24.72 -6.34 6.92
C GLY A 64 -23.60 -5.71 6.07
N SER A 65 -23.22 -4.45 6.31
CA SER A 65 -22.25 -3.71 5.46
C SER A 65 -20.90 -3.40 6.14
N LEU A 66 -20.64 -3.96 7.33
CA LEU A 66 -19.48 -3.62 8.15
C LEU A 66 -18.14 -3.85 7.42
N VAL A 67 -18.05 -4.91 6.61
CA VAL A 67 -16.86 -5.19 5.77
C VAL A 67 -16.56 -4.04 4.81
N TYR A 68 -17.58 -3.58 4.09
CA TYR A 68 -17.43 -2.50 3.12
C TYR A 68 -17.04 -1.20 3.81
N THR A 69 -17.63 -0.90 4.96
CA THR A 69 -17.24 0.27 5.77
C THR A 69 -15.77 0.21 6.18
N LEU A 70 -15.28 -0.95 6.63
CA LEU A 70 -13.87 -1.11 7.00
C LEU A 70 -12.94 -0.95 5.81
N LEU A 71 -13.27 -1.53 4.65
CA LEU A 71 -12.49 -1.37 3.43
C LEU A 71 -12.43 0.10 2.99
N ILE A 72 -13.55 0.83 3.06
CA ILE A 72 -13.62 2.27 2.75
C ILE A 72 -12.70 3.06 3.69
N ILE A 73 -12.73 2.79 5.00
CA ILE A 73 -11.86 3.46 5.98
C ILE A 73 -10.38 3.20 5.66
N VAL A 74 -10.01 1.96 5.34
CA VAL A 74 -8.65 1.60 4.94
C VAL A 74 -8.24 2.32 3.66
N THR A 75 -9.11 2.39 2.65
CA THR A 75 -8.86 3.13 1.40
C THR A 75 -8.65 4.62 1.65
N ILE A 76 -9.53 5.26 2.45
CA ILE A 76 -9.40 6.67 2.81
C ILE A 76 -8.07 6.90 3.55
N GLY A 77 -7.73 6.02 4.50
CA GLY A 77 -6.46 6.07 5.23
C GLY A 77 -5.25 5.99 4.29
N ALA A 78 -5.27 5.05 3.33
CA ALA A 78 -4.21 4.90 2.34
C ALA A 78 -4.08 6.14 1.43
N VAL A 79 -5.20 6.72 0.99
CA VAL A 79 -5.21 7.97 0.20
C VAL A 79 -4.64 9.12 1.02
N CYS A 80 -5.06 9.29 2.27
CA CYS A 80 -4.54 10.33 3.17
C CYS A 80 -3.03 10.16 3.42
N ALA A 81 -2.55 8.93 3.60
CA ALA A 81 -1.13 8.63 3.75
C ALA A 81 -0.35 8.95 2.46
N SER A 82 -0.89 8.58 1.30
CA SER A 82 -0.29 8.89 0.00
C SER A 82 -0.15 10.39 -0.23
N ARG A 83 -1.13 11.20 0.20
CA ARG A 83 -1.05 12.66 0.12
C ARG A 83 0.05 13.30 0.98
N ARG A 84 0.65 12.55 1.92
CA ARG A 84 1.80 13.00 2.72
C ARG A 84 3.14 12.65 2.07
N LEU A 85 3.15 11.86 1.00
CA LEU A 85 4.36 11.56 0.25
C LEU A 85 4.81 12.80 -0.55
N PRO A 86 6.13 13.07 -0.63
CA PRO A 86 6.64 14.14 -1.47
C PRO A 86 6.30 13.90 -2.94
N ALA A 87 5.88 14.95 -3.64
CA ALA A 87 5.58 14.88 -5.07
C ALA A 87 6.81 14.53 -5.93
N GLU A 88 8.01 14.87 -5.44
CA GLU A 88 9.29 14.58 -6.09
C GLU A 88 10.13 13.64 -5.20
N PRO A 89 10.06 12.31 -5.38
CA PRO A 89 10.93 11.37 -4.66
C PRO A 89 12.41 11.49 -5.10
N TRP A 90 12.65 12.01 -6.31
CA TRP A 90 13.98 12.08 -6.93
C TRP A 90 14.74 13.37 -6.62
N ALA A 91 14.62 13.98 -5.43
CA ALA A 91 15.45 15.13 -5.05
C ALA A 91 16.94 14.75 -5.12
N ARG A 92 17.45 14.72 -6.35
CA ARG A 92 18.77 14.33 -6.75
C ARG A 92 19.59 15.35 -6.02
N LYS A 93 20.50 14.87 -5.19
CA LYS A 93 21.57 15.66 -4.60
C LYS A 93 22.36 16.27 -5.76
N LYS A 94 21.81 17.30 -6.41
CA LYS A 94 22.57 18.25 -7.24
C LYS A 94 23.59 18.80 -6.26
N ARG A 95 24.88 18.59 -6.50
CA ARG A 95 26.03 19.13 -5.73
C ARG A 95 26.63 18.21 -4.66
N ALA A 96 27.00 16.98 -4.98
CA ALA A 96 28.11 16.32 -4.24
C ALA A 96 29.31 16.00 -5.13
N ASP A 97 29.23 16.34 -6.41
CA ASP A 97 30.11 15.97 -7.51
C ASP A 97 30.46 17.17 -8.41
N LEU A 98 30.12 18.40 -7.97
CA LEU A 98 30.37 19.64 -8.72
C LEU A 98 31.46 20.53 -8.11
N TYR A 99 32.21 20.05 -7.10
CA TYR A 99 33.53 20.55 -6.68
C TYR A 99 34.33 19.41 -6.04
#